data_AF-A0A3D4YIQ0-F1
#
_entry.id   AF-A0A3D4YIQ0-F1
#
_cell.length_a   1.000
_cell.length_b   1.000
_cell.length_c   1.000
_cell.angle_alpha   90.00
_cell.angle_beta   90.00
_cell.angle_gamma   90.00
#
_symmetry.space_group_name_H-M   'P 1'
#
loop_
_entity.id
_entity.type
_entity.pdbx_description
1 polymer ?
#
loop_
_entity_poly.entity_id
_entity_poly.type
_entity_poly.pdbx_seq_one_letter_code
_entity_poly.pdbx_strand_id
1 'polypeptide(L)'
;MDIGFIGLGTMGSRIAESLIKAGNQVRAWNRSRAPVDALARLGALPVATAREAFSGDAVFSMLADDAAVRAVIDPLLDSAPKGIVHVNMATISVSLARDLAAGMKPVTREPDPPSAGGERRA
;
A
#
# COMPACT_ATOMS: atom_id res chain seq x y z
N MET A 1 -10.77 -4.02 3.54
CA MET A 1 -10.18 -3.15 2.50
C MET A 1 -9.39 -4.01 1.53
N ASP A 2 -9.15 -3.51 0.34
CA ASP A 2 -8.31 -4.12 -0.68
C ASP A 2 -6.92 -3.47 -0.64
N ILE A 3 -5.91 -4.26 -0.25
CA ILE A 3 -4.60 -3.77 0.15
C ILE A 3 -3.50 -4.41 -0.69
N GLY A 4 -2.65 -3.59 -1.31
CA GLY A 4 -1.38 -4.04 -1.87
C GLY A 4 -0.29 -4.17 -0.81
N PHE A 5 0.55 -5.19 -0.91
CA PHE A 5 1.76 -5.33 -0.12
C PHE A 5 2.96 -5.66 -1.01
N ILE A 6 3.93 -4.74 -1.04
CA ILE A 6 5.16 -4.82 -1.83
C ILE A 6 6.35 -5.01 -0.89
N GLY A 7 7.04 -6.14 -1.01
CA GLY A 7 8.20 -6.44 -0.19
C GLY A 7 7.85 -7.32 1.02
N LEU A 8 8.13 -8.62 0.89
CA LEU A 8 7.71 -9.65 1.84
C LEU A 8 8.90 -10.26 2.57
N GLY A 9 9.74 -9.40 3.15
CA GLY A 9 10.80 -9.81 4.06
C GLY A 9 10.27 -10.34 5.40
N THR A 10 11.16 -10.49 6.37
CA THR A 10 10.82 -11.03 7.71
C THR A 10 9.71 -10.24 8.41
N MET A 11 9.75 -8.91 8.34
CA MET A 11 8.71 -8.06 8.93
C MET A 11 7.49 -7.94 8.01
N GLY A 12 7.69 -7.64 6.72
CA GLY A 12 6.61 -7.41 5.77
C GLY A 12 5.65 -8.59 5.67
N SER A 13 6.16 -9.82 5.67
CA SER A 13 5.32 -11.03 5.65
C SER A 13 4.43 -11.16 6.89
N ARG A 14 4.93 -10.85 8.10
CA ARG A 14 4.14 -10.88 9.35
C ARG A 14 3.06 -9.81 9.37
N ILE A 15 3.36 -8.62 8.86
CA ILE A 15 2.38 -7.53 8.76
C ILE A 15 1.29 -7.91 7.76
N ALA A 16 1.66 -8.40 6.58
CA ALA A 16 0.71 -8.87 5.57
C ALA A 16 -0.18 -10.00 6.10
N GLU A 17 0.39 -10.96 6.81
CA GLU A 17 -0.36 -12.02 7.50
C GLU A 17 -1.37 -11.45 8.51
N SER A 18 -0.97 -10.45 9.30
CA SER A 18 -1.88 -9.77 10.23
C SER A 18 -3.02 -9.06 9.51
N LEU A 19 -2.76 -8.42 8.36
CA LEU A 19 -3.79 -7.75 7.56
C LEU A 19 -4.81 -8.76 7.00
N ILE A 20 -4.34 -9.92 6.55
CA ILE A 20 -5.20 -11.02 6.09
C ILE A 20 -6.07 -11.53 7.24
N LYS A 21 -5.47 -11.80 8.41
CA LYS A 21 -6.20 -12.23 9.62
C LYS A 21 -7.25 -11.24 10.08
N ALA A 22 -7.04 -9.96 9.83
CA ALA A 22 -8.02 -8.90 10.12
C ALA A 22 -9.16 -8.82 9.07
N GLY A 23 -9.20 -9.71 8.08
CA GLY A 23 -10.25 -9.77 7.07
C GLY A 23 -10.04 -8.86 5.86
N ASN A 24 -8.83 -8.34 5.64
CA ASN A 24 -8.52 -7.57 4.44
C ASN A 24 -8.13 -8.50 3.28
N GLN A 25 -8.48 -8.08 2.06
CA GLN A 25 -7.96 -8.71 0.85
C GLN A 25 -6.57 -8.16 0.59
N VAL A 26 -5.55 -9.02 0.59
CA VAL A 26 -4.15 -8.60 0.45
C VAL A 26 -3.58 -9.07 -0.87
N ARG A 27 -3.29 -8.16 -1.80
CA ARG A 27 -2.50 -8.41 -3.01
C ARG A 27 -1.03 -8.42 -2.67
N ALA A 28 -0.39 -9.57 -2.79
CA ALA A 28 0.98 -9.78 -2.33
C ALA A 28 1.96 -9.84 -3.52
N TRP A 29 2.95 -8.94 -3.50
CA TRP A 29 4.05 -8.94 -4.45
C TRP A 29 5.41 -8.90 -3.75
N ASN A 30 6.36 -9.64 -4.29
CA ASN A 30 7.76 -9.57 -3.91
C ASN A 30 8.65 -9.98 -5.09
N ARG A 31 9.89 -9.47 -5.14
CA ARG A 31 10.86 -9.83 -6.18
C ARG A 31 11.08 -11.36 -6.26
N SER A 32 11.19 -12.02 -5.12
CA SER A 32 11.23 -13.49 -5.04
C SER A 32 9.85 -14.05 -4.77
N ARG A 33 9.54 -15.18 -5.41
CA ARG A 33 8.20 -15.79 -5.37
C ARG A 33 7.89 -16.52 -4.07
N ALA A 34 8.88 -17.16 -3.44
CA ALA A 34 8.71 -17.97 -2.24
C ALA A 34 7.88 -17.33 -1.11
N PRO A 35 8.14 -16.07 -0.68
CA PRO A 35 7.32 -15.43 0.37
C PRO A 35 5.90 -15.07 -0.09
N VAL A 36 5.69 -14.82 -1.39
CA VAL A 36 4.33 -14.61 -1.95
C VAL A 36 3.53 -15.90 -1.83
N ASP A 37 4.11 -17.03 -2.23
CA ASP A 37 3.43 -18.33 -2.17
C ASP A 37 3.13 -18.75 -0.73
N ALA A 38 3.99 -18.37 0.22
CA ALA A 38 3.74 -18.59 1.64
C ALA A 38 2.52 -17.82 2.15
N LEU A 39 2.37 -16.54 1.77
CA LEU A 39 1.19 -15.75 2.10
C LEU A 39 -0.06 -16.18 1.33
N ALA A 40 0.09 -16.68 0.10
CA ALA A 40 -1.01 -17.21 -0.69
C ALA A 40 -1.73 -18.35 0.06
N ARG A 41 -0.96 -19.24 0.70
CA ARG A 41 -1.49 -20.33 1.55
C ARG A 41 -2.28 -19.81 2.77
N LEU A 42 -2.07 -18.56 3.16
CA LEU A 42 -2.76 -17.91 4.27
C LEU A 42 -3.95 -17.04 3.81
N GLY A 43 -4.20 -16.93 2.50
CA GLY A 43 -5.32 -16.18 1.94
C GLY A 43 -4.95 -14.88 1.22
N ALA A 44 -3.66 -14.61 1.01
CA ALA A 44 -3.26 -13.51 0.11
C ALA A 44 -3.60 -13.83 -1.35
N LEU A 45 -3.76 -12.78 -2.16
CA LEU A 45 -3.85 -12.84 -3.60
C LEU A 45 -2.47 -12.56 -4.22
N PRO A 46 -1.76 -13.58 -4.76
CA PRO A 46 -0.50 -13.35 -5.45
C PRO A 46 -0.71 -12.49 -6.69
N VAL A 47 0.16 -11.51 -6.90
CA VAL A 47 0.18 -10.72 -8.13
C VAL A 47 1.51 -10.88 -8.87
N ALA A 48 1.49 -10.75 -10.19
CA ALA A 48 2.67 -10.99 -11.03
C ALA A 48 3.61 -9.78 -11.04
N THR A 49 3.04 -8.57 -10.98
CA THR A 49 3.78 -7.31 -11.06
C THR A 49 3.55 -6.43 -9.82
N ALA A 50 4.52 -5.58 -9.50
CA ALA A 50 4.36 -4.59 -8.43
C ALA A 50 3.22 -3.61 -8.72
N ARG A 51 2.94 -3.32 -10.00
CA ARG A 51 1.82 -2.49 -10.45
C ARG A 51 0.47 -3.06 -10.02
N GLU A 52 0.28 -4.36 -10.10
CA GLU A 52 -0.99 -4.99 -9.69
C GLU A 52 -1.29 -4.77 -8.20
N ALA A 53 -0.27 -4.61 -7.36
CA ALA A 53 -0.46 -4.27 -5.94
C ALA A 53 -0.99 -2.83 -5.74
N PHE A 54 -0.88 -1.93 -6.73
CA PHE A 54 -1.44 -0.58 -6.68
C PHE A 54 -2.93 -0.51 -7.07
N SER A 55 -3.66 -1.63 -7.19
CA SER A 55 -5.04 -1.64 -7.71
C SER A 55 -6.14 -1.44 -6.65
N GLY A 56 -5.78 -1.29 -5.37
CA GLY A 56 -6.72 -1.26 -4.24
C GLY A 56 -6.85 0.10 -3.55
N ASP A 57 -7.32 0.08 -2.31
CA ASP A 57 -7.52 1.26 -1.45
C ASP A 57 -6.20 1.84 -0.96
N ALA A 58 -5.25 0.94 -0.63
CA ALA A 58 -3.94 1.29 -0.12
C ALA A 58 -2.88 0.30 -0.57
N VAL A 59 -1.63 0.74 -0.63
CA VAL A 59 -0.47 -0.11 -0.89
C VAL A 59 0.61 0.16 0.15
N PHE A 60 1.06 -0.91 0.82
CA PHE A 60 2.18 -0.88 1.75
C PHE A 60 3.45 -1.31 1.01
N SER A 61 4.55 -0.59 1.22
CA SER A 61 5.87 -0.99 0.72
C SER A 61 6.88 -1.15 1.85
N MET A 62 7.61 -2.25 1.84
CA MET A 62 8.69 -2.52 2.78
C MET A 62 9.89 -3.15 2.05
N LEU A 63 10.75 -2.31 1.50
CA LEU A 63 11.91 -2.68 0.70
C LEU A 63 13.23 -2.39 1.45
N ALA A 64 14.33 -2.93 0.94
CA ALA A 64 15.60 -3.01 1.69
C ALA A 64 16.29 -1.65 1.88
N ASP A 65 16.26 -0.80 0.86
CA ASP A 65 16.98 0.46 0.81
C ASP A 65 16.36 1.42 -0.21
N ASP A 66 16.88 2.64 -0.27
CA ASP A 66 16.47 3.67 -1.21
C ASP A 66 16.52 3.19 -2.67
N ALA A 67 17.54 2.43 -3.07
CA ALA A 67 17.69 1.99 -4.45
C ALA A 67 16.60 0.99 -4.83
N ALA A 68 16.26 0.06 -3.94
CA ALA A 68 15.17 -0.88 -4.13
C ALA A 68 13.82 -0.16 -4.24
N VAL A 69 13.58 0.85 -3.41
CA VAL A 69 12.37 1.67 -3.47
C VAL A 69 12.29 2.44 -4.78
N ARG A 70 13.35 3.13 -5.19
CA ARG A 70 13.37 3.85 -6.48
C ARG A 70 13.16 2.93 -7.67
N ALA A 71 13.73 1.72 -7.63
CA ALA A 71 13.59 0.77 -8.73
C ALA A 71 12.17 0.20 -8.86
N VAL A 72 11.44 0.05 -7.75
CA VAL A 72 10.14 -0.63 -7.72
C VAL A 72 8.97 0.35 -7.66
N ILE A 73 9.08 1.40 -6.84
CA ILE A 73 7.98 2.30 -6.50
C ILE A 73 7.95 3.52 -7.41
N ASP A 74 9.07 4.22 -7.63
CA ASP A 74 9.08 5.47 -8.44
C ASP A 74 8.39 5.30 -9.81
N PRO A 75 8.59 4.21 -10.58
CA PRO A 75 7.94 4.04 -11.89
C PRO A 75 6.42 3.81 -11.81
N LEU A 76 5.89 3.53 -10.62
CA LEU A 76 4.48 3.25 -10.39
C LEU A 76 3.70 4.49 -10.00
N LEU A 77 4.35 5.50 -9.41
CA LEU A 77 3.72 6.69 -8.82
C LEU A 77 2.87 7.45 -9.85
N ASP A 78 3.39 7.69 -11.05
CA ASP A 78 2.67 8.41 -12.11
C ASP A 78 1.39 7.70 -12.56
N SER A 79 1.38 6.37 -12.46
CA SER A 79 0.27 5.50 -12.84
C SER A 79 -0.59 5.04 -11.66
N ALA A 80 -0.28 5.50 -10.45
CA ALA A 80 -1.03 5.12 -9.26
C ALA A 80 -2.49 5.59 -9.39
N PRO A 81 -3.48 4.72 -9.07
CA PRO A 81 -4.88 5.11 -9.12
C PRO A 81 -5.16 6.35 -8.28
N LYS A 82 -6.07 7.21 -8.75
CA LYS A 82 -6.46 8.39 -7.97
C LYS A 82 -7.07 7.94 -6.64
N GLY A 83 -6.63 8.56 -5.55
CA GLY A 83 -7.15 8.30 -4.21
C GLY A 83 -6.48 7.14 -3.47
N ILE A 84 -5.57 6.37 -4.10
CA ILE A 84 -4.82 5.33 -3.40
C ILE A 84 -3.85 5.94 -2.39
N VAL A 85 -3.74 5.31 -1.21
CA VAL A 85 -2.75 5.67 -0.20
C VAL A 85 -1.53 4.76 -0.33
N HIS A 86 -0.35 5.34 -0.57
CA HIS A 86 0.92 4.63 -0.48
C HIS A 86 1.53 4.80 0.92
N VAL A 87 1.77 3.69 1.61
CA VAL A 87 2.38 3.65 2.95
C VAL A 87 3.76 3.04 2.85
N ASN A 88 4.80 3.88 2.93
CA ASN A 88 6.16 3.38 3.06
C ASN A 88 6.47 2.99 4.52
N MET A 89 6.89 1.74 4.71
CA MET A 89 7.32 1.20 6.00
C MET A 89 8.82 0.84 6.02
N ALA A 90 9.56 1.14 4.95
CA ALA A 90 11.00 0.97 4.89
C ALA A 90 11.73 2.15 5.53
N THR A 91 12.90 1.87 6.10
CA THR A 91 13.86 2.90 6.48
C THR A 91 14.46 3.49 5.21
N ILE A 92 14.12 4.74 4.89
CA ILE A 92 14.58 5.44 3.69
C ILE A 92 15.14 6.82 4.03
N SER A 93 15.90 7.41 3.11
CA SER A 93 16.33 8.80 3.26
C SER A 93 15.13 9.77 3.28
N VAL A 94 15.32 10.90 3.98
CA VAL A 94 14.33 12.00 4.00
C VAL A 94 14.10 12.56 2.59
N SER A 95 15.15 12.62 1.77
CA SER A 95 15.04 13.02 0.36
C SER A 95 14.11 12.10 -0.42
N LEU A 96 14.30 10.78 -0.32
CA LEU A 96 13.44 9.83 -1.01
C LEU A 96 12.00 9.91 -0.51
N ALA A 97 11.78 10.06 0.80
CA ALA A 97 10.43 10.22 1.35
C ALA A 97 9.70 11.43 0.74
N ARG A 98 10.41 12.54 0.50
CA ARG A 98 9.86 13.74 -0.16
C ARG A 98 9.58 13.49 -1.63
N ASP A 99 10.49 12.81 -2.34
CA ASP A 99 10.31 12.48 -3.76
C ASP A 99 9.08 11.60 -3.97
N LEU A 100 8.91 10.56 -3.14
CA LEU A 100 7.74 9.68 -3.17
C LEU A 100 6.44 10.45 -2.94
N ALA A 101 6.43 11.34 -1.94
CA ALA A 101 5.26 12.16 -1.62
C ALA A 101 4.93 13.14 -2.76
N ALA A 102 5.92 13.69 -3.44
CA ALA A 102 5.75 14.59 -4.58
C ALA A 102 5.26 13.86 -5.84
N GLY A 103 5.64 12.59 -6.02
CA GLY A 103 5.17 11.75 -7.13
C GLY A 103 3.73 11.26 -6.95
N MET A 104 3.21 11.23 -5.73
CA MET A 104 1.83 10.89 -5.45
C MET A 104 0.90 12.08 -5.62
N LYS A 105 -0.24 11.88 -6.28
CA LYS A 105 -1.30 12.90 -6.35
C LYS A 105 -1.92 13.04 -4.97
N PRO A 106 -2.06 14.26 -4.42
CA PRO A 106 -2.65 14.45 -3.11
C PRO A 106 -4.09 13.91 -3.10
N VAL A 107 -4.42 13.16 -2.05
CA VAL A 107 -5.79 12.75 -1.78
C VAL A 107 -6.57 14.01 -1.40
N THR A 108 -7.27 14.58 -2.37
CA THR A 108 -8.21 15.68 -2.13
C THR A 108 -9.46 15.05 -1.53
N ARG A 109 -9.57 15.11 -0.20
CA ARG A 109 -10.82 14.78 0.47
C ARG A 109 -11.75 15.95 0.20
N GLU A 110 -12.79 15.73 -0.61
CA GLU A 110 -13.89 16.69 -0.71
C GLU A 110 -14.39 16.95 0.71
N PRO A 111 -14.59 18.22 1.13
CA PRO A 111 -15.07 18.51 2.47
C PRO A 111 -16.40 17.78 2.65
N ASP A 112 -16.49 16.95 3.69
CA ASP A 112 -17.74 16.28 4.06
C ASP A 112 -18.84 17.35 4.13
N PRO A 113 -19.97 17.19 3.43
CA PRO A 113 -21.05 18.16 3.51
C PRO A 113 -21.43 18.33 4.98
N PRO A 114 -21.69 19.57 5.45
CA PRO A 114 -22.02 19.80 6.85
C PRO A 114 -23.19 18.87 7.20
N SER A 115 -22.96 17.96 8.15
CA SER A 115 -24.00 17.07 8.63
C SER A 115 -25.15 17.95 9.12
N ALA A 116 -26.30 17.84 8.46
CA ALA A 116 -27.49 18.62 8.80
C ALA A 116 -27.79 18.38 10.28
N GLY A 117 -27.56 19.39 11.10
CA GLY A 117 -27.79 19.36 12.53
C GLY A 117 -29.25 18.99 12.78
N GLY A 118 -29.47 17.78 13.31
CA GLY A 118 -30.78 17.36 13.78
C GLY A 118 -31.23 18.33 14.87
N GLU A 119 -32.32 19.04 14.60
CA GLU A 119 -33.04 19.85 15.56
C GLU A 119 -33.37 19.00 16.79
N ARG A 120 -32.75 19.32 17.93
CA ARG A 120 -33.24 18.85 19.23
C ARG A 120 -34.55 19.58 19.50
N ARG A 121 -35.66 18.89 19.28
CA ARG A 121 -36.98 19.32 19.76
C ARG A 121 -37.02 19.19 21.28
N ALA A 122 -37.27 20.30 21.96
CA ALA A 122 -37.76 20.36 23.33
C ALA A 122 -39.22 20.81 23.30
#